data_AF-A0A4V3BEW1-F1
#
_entry.id   AF-A0A4V3BEW1-F1
#
_cell.length_a   1.000
_cell.length_b   1.000
_cell.length_c   1.000
_cell.angle_alpha   90.00
_cell.angle_beta   90.00
_cell.angle_gamma   90.00
#
_symmetry.space_group_name_H-M   'P 1'
#
loop_
_entity.id
_entity.type
_entity.pdbx_description
1 polymer ?
#
loop_
_entity_poly.entity_id
_entity_poly.type
_entity_poly.pdbx_seq_one_letter_code
_entity_poly.pdbx_strand_id
1 'polypeptide(L)'
;MKIDIFNNHDGINKHAFLNWRFTFKDRPSLFDTMSEAYYESTNILVNECINDNSDKKADSLIFPILFSLNHYIELRLKSIIAYFYLLESDNDHISNIKNNPFSSHNISELMSIVVKLLNHTNLYKIEKDLKRFKQTNSYISQLNEYQIFKISPHMDFSRYPMNKSEKTYFYAETYENVTISLTNLKEIFSLVADELNGLYYQLEYIHELKKESDAIELEIMNQYQE
;
A
#
# COMPACT_ATOMS: atom_id res chain seq x y z
N MET A 1 -15.23 19.98 31.77
CA MET A 1 -15.89 19.57 30.51
C MET A 1 -15.15 18.35 29.97
N LYS A 2 -15.84 17.24 29.68
CA LYS A 2 -15.21 16.06 29.08
C LYS A 2 -15.33 16.19 27.56
N ILE A 3 -14.21 16.26 26.87
CA ILE A 3 -14.15 16.21 25.40
C ILE A 3 -14.05 14.73 25.01
N ASP A 4 -14.95 14.26 24.16
CA ASP A 4 -15.01 12.88 23.68
C ASP A 4 -14.93 12.87 22.15
N ILE A 5 -13.81 12.40 21.61
CA ILE A 5 -13.56 12.34 20.16
C ILE A 5 -14.35 11.23 19.44
N PHE A 6 -14.99 10.32 20.20
CA PHE A 6 -15.86 9.26 19.67
C PHE A 6 -17.34 9.57 19.87
N ASN A 7 -17.68 10.81 20.26
CA ASN A 7 -19.04 11.30 20.26
C ASN A 7 -19.62 11.24 18.84
N ASN A 8 -20.89 10.85 18.70
CA ASN A 8 -21.60 10.73 17.42
C ASN A 8 -22.88 11.59 17.33
N HIS A 9 -23.06 12.56 18.23
CA HIS A 9 -24.32 13.29 18.40
C HIS A 9 -24.52 14.50 17.46
N ASP A 10 -23.48 15.02 16.79
CA ASP A 10 -23.56 16.28 15.99
C ASP A 10 -23.88 16.10 14.47
N GLY A 11 -24.41 14.94 14.07
CA GLY A 11 -24.89 14.67 12.71
C GLY A 11 -23.80 14.26 11.70
N ILE A 12 -24.21 13.57 10.62
CA ILE A 12 -23.32 12.83 9.70
C ILE A 12 -22.21 13.70 9.08
N ASN A 13 -22.50 14.95 8.72
CA ASN A 13 -21.54 15.83 8.02
C ASN A 13 -20.39 16.35 8.89
N LYS A 14 -20.43 16.15 10.21
CA LYS A 14 -19.38 16.56 11.15
C LYS A 14 -18.55 15.39 11.68
N HIS A 15 -18.82 14.17 11.21
CA HIS A 15 -18.15 12.97 11.68
C HIS A 15 -17.47 12.24 10.53
N ALA A 16 -16.27 11.73 10.81
CA ALA A 16 -15.66 10.70 9.99
C ALA A 16 -16.07 9.32 10.54
N PHE A 17 -16.54 8.45 9.65
CA PHE A 17 -16.95 7.09 10.01
C PHE A 17 -15.81 6.13 9.70
N LEU A 18 -15.11 5.66 10.73
CA LEU A 18 -13.92 4.82 10.60
C LEU A 18 -14.15 3.56 9.74
N ASN A 19 -15.35 2.99 9.76
CA ASN A 19 -15.70 1.75 9.08
C ASN A 19 -16.61 1.93 7.86
N TRP A 20 -16.96 3.16 7.44
CA TRP A 20 -17.95 3.36 6.37
C TRP A 20 -17.53 2.78 5.03
N ARG A 21 -16.24 2.89 4.70
CA ARG A 21 -15.65 2.29 3.50
C ARG A 21 -15.26 0.82 3.69
N PHE A 22 -15.18 0.35 4.94
CA PHE A 22 -14.88 -1.04 5.25
C PHE A 22 -16.15 -1.88 5.14
N THR A 23 -16.24 -2.62 4.05
CA THR A 23 -17.21 -3.71 3.93
C THR A 23 -16.65 -4.92 4.70
N PHE A 24 -17.50 -5.81 5.24
CA PHE A 24 -17.08 -7.08 5.87
C PHE A 24 -16.54 -8.09 4.83
N LYS A 25 -15.73 -7.61 3.89
CA LYS A 25 -15.13 -8.35 2.79
C LYS A 25 -13.85 -9.06 3.27
N ASP A 26 -13.25 -9.79 2.33
CA ASP A 26 -12.02 -10.54 2.49
C ASP A 26 -10.80 -9.66 2.84
N ARG A 27 -9.73 -10.31 3.33
CA ARG A 27 -8.49 -9.65 3.74
C ARG A 27 -7.90 -8.71 2.67
N PRO A 28 -7.86 -9.04 1.37
CA PRO A 28 -7.41 -8.11 0.32
C PRO A 28 -8.14 -6.76 0.37
N SER A 29 -9.48 -6.78 0.40
CA SER A 29 -10.27 -5.55 0.39
C SER A 29 -10.05 -4.65 1.62
N LEU A 30 -9.72 -5.21 2.79
CA LEU A 30 -9.43 -4.44 4.00
C LEU A 30 -8.13 -3.64 3.85
N PHE A 31 -7.10 -4.26 3.27
CA PHE A 31 -5.84 -3.57 2.96
C PHE A 31 -6.04 -2.53 1.84
N ASP A 32 -6.80 -2.88 0.81
CA ASP A 32 -7.11 -1.97 -0.30
C ASP A 32 -7.83 -0.70 0.18
N THR A 33 -8.93 -0.86 0.92
CA THR A 33 -9.73 0.25 1.48
C THR A 33 -8.86 1.24 2.25
N MET A 34 -7.97 0.72 3.09
CA MET A 34 -7.06 1.57 3.84
C MET A 34 -5.99 2.18 2.94
N SER A 35 -5.45 1.43 1.95
CA SER A 35 -4.47 1.97 0.99
C SER A 35 -5.04 3.17 0.24
N GLU A 36 -6.27 3.09 -0.25
CA GLU A 36 -6.95 4.18 -0.97
C GLU A 36 -7.11 5.44 -0.10
N ALA A 37 -7.37 5.28 1.19
CA ALA A 37 -7.42 6.41 2.12
C ALA A 37 -6.07 7.14 2.21
N TYR A 38 -4.95 6.40 2.28
CA TYR A 38 -3.61 6.99 2.25
C TYR A 38 -3.24 7.57 0.88
N TYR A 39 -3.73 6.99 -0.21
CA TYR A 39 -3.57 7.56 -1.55
C TYR A 39 -4.26 8.92 -1.66
N GLU A 40 -5.53 8.99 -1.28
CA GLU A 40 -6.35 10.19 -1.31
C GLU A 40 -5.73 11.29 -0.42
N SER A 41 -5.36 10.97 0.83
CA SER A 41 -4.75 11.95 1.73
C SER A 41 -3.41 12.47 1.24
N THR A 42 -2.55 11.59 0.70
CA THR A 42 -1.25 11.99 0.16
C THR A 42 -1.41 12.93 -1.02
N ASN A 43 -2.32 12.61 -1.95
CA ASN A 43 -2.58 13.47 -3.12
C ASN A 43 -3.10 14.85 -2.72
N ILE A 44 -4.02 14.92 -1.75
CA ILE A 44 -4.50 16.20 -1.23
C ILE A 44 -3.34 17.02 -0.68
N LEU A 45 -2.53 16.45 0.22
CA LEU A 45 -1.43 17.16 0.87
C LEU A 45 -0.35 17.61 -0.12
N VAL A 46 0.04 16.74 -1.07
CA VAL A 46 1.04 17.07 -2.09
C VAL A 46 0.52 18.18 -3.00
N ASN A 47 -0.74 18.13 -3.43
CA ASN A 47 -1.32 19.16 -4.28
C ASN A 47 -1.41 20.51 -3.56
N GLU A 48 -1.82 20.53 -2.29
CA GLU A 48 -1.84 21.76 -1.50
C GLU A 48 -0.45 22.40 -1.41
N CYS A 49 0.60 21.61 -1.15
CA CYS A 49 1.97 22.10 -1.14
C CYS A 49 2.46 22.57 -2.51
N ILE A 50 2.07 21.92 -3.62
CA ILE A 50 2.46 22.35 -4.97
C ILE A 50 1.75 23.64 -5.37
N ASN A 51 0.46 23.77 -5.01
CA ASN A 51 -0.37 24.92 -5.36
C ASN A 51 0.09 26.18 -4.63
N ASP A 52 0.43 26.07 -3.34
CA ASP A 52 0.94 27.18 -2.55
C ASP A 52 1.87 26.68 -1.42
N ASN A 53 3.15 27.03 -1.54
CA ASN A 53 4.17 26.84 -0.52
C ASN A 53 4.86 28.16 -0.14
N SER A 54 4.16 29.29 -0.26
CA SER A 54 4.70 30.61 0.10
C SER A 54 5.04 30.71 1.59
N ASP A 55 4.28 30.02 2.43
CA ASP A 55 4.45 29.88 3.89
C ASP A 55 5.42 28.75 4.29
N LYS A 56 6.00 28.02 3.32
CA LYS A 56 6.86 26.85 3.55
C LYS A 56 6.20 25.68 4.27
N LYS A 57 4.86 25.54 4.19
CA LYS A 57 4.11 24.41 4.76
C LYS A 57 4.69 23.04 4.36
N ALA A 58 5.25 22.91 3.16
CA ALA A 58 5.85 21.68 2.67
C ALA A 58 6.94 21.13 3.59
N ASP A 59 7.71 21.98 4.27
CA ASP A 59 8.80 21.55 5.15
C ASP A 59 8.27 20.77 6.37
N SER A 60 7.04 21.10 6.80
CA SER A 60 6.34 20.38 7.87
C SER A 60 5.53 19.18 7.36
N LEU A 61 4.94 19.30 6.17
CA LEU A 61 4.03 18.30 5.61
C LEU A 61 4.75 17.16 4.87
N ILE A 62 6.03 17.34 4.49
CA ILE A 62 6.78 16.33 3.74
C ILE A 62 6.89 15.00 4.49
N PHE A 63 7.04 15.03 5.82
CA PHE A 63 7.12 13.82 6.63
C PHE A 63 5.79 13.02 6.63
N PRO A 64 4.62 13.62 6.96
CA PRO A 64 3.32 12.99 6.77
C PRO A 64 3.05 12.50 5.34
N ILE A 65 3.46 13.27 4.32
CA ILE A 65 3.31 12.89 2.91
C ILE A 65 4.11 11.62 2.61
N LEU A 66 5.40 11.58 2.99
CA LEU A 66 6.26 10.42 2.78
C LEU A 66 5.77 9.20 3.57
N PHE A 67 5.30 9.40 4.79
CA PHE A 67 4.70 8.33 5.59
C PHE A 67 3.48 7.75 4.86
N SER A 68 2.56 8.60 4.44
CA SER A 68 1.31 8.20 3.79
C SER A 68 1.56 7.51 2.45
N LEU A 69 2.50 8.01 1.64
CA LEU A 69 2.93 7.39 0.38
C LEU A 69 3.50 6.00 0.61
N ASN A 70 4.47 5.85 1.53
CA ASN A 70 5.08 4.56 1.83
C ASN A 70 4.04 3.56 2.36
N HIS A 71 3.09 4.05 3.17
CA HIS A 71 2.05 3.22 3.73
C HIS A 71 0.99 2.82 2.70
N TYR A 72 0.67 3.68 1.72
CA TYR A 72 -0.08 3.29 0.52
C TYR A 72 0.57 2.10 -0.18
N ILE A 73 1.87 2.21 -0.50
CA ILE A 73 2.63 1.14 -1.19
C ILE A 73 2.60 -0.14 -0.35
N GLU A 74 2.88 -0.04 0.95
CA GLU A 74 2.87 -1.18 1.89
C GLU A 74 1.50 -1.90 1.88
N LEU A 75 0.41 -1.16 2.08
CA LEU A 75 -0.93 -1.73 2.14
C LEU A 75 -1.37 -2.29 0.80
N ARG A 76 -1.06 -1.61 -0.31
CA ARG A 76 -1.38 -2.10 -1.66
C ARG A 76 -0.64 -3.40 -1.97
N LEU A 77 0.66 -3.49 -1.65
CA LEU A 77 1.42 -4.73 -1.80
C LEU A 77 0.86 -5.85 -0.92
N LYS A 78 0.49 -5.56 0.34
CA LYS A 78 -0.17 -6.53 1.22
C LYS A 78 -1.51 -7.02 0.67
N SER A 79 -2.27 -6.12 0.04
CA SER A 79 -3.52 -6.48 -0.63
C SER A 79 -3.29 -7.45 -1.80
N ILE A 80 -2.32 -7.15 -2.67
CA ILE A 80 -1.90 -8.02 -3.78
C ILE A 80 -1.44 -9.40 -3.27
N ILE A 81 -0.60 -9.43 -2.23
CA ILE A 81 -0.14 -10.67 -1.60
C ILE A 81 -1.33 -11.46 -1.02
N ALA A 82 -2.27 -10.78 -0.37
CA ALA A 82 -3.47 -11.42 0.16
C ALA A 82 -4.32 -12.06 -0.95
N TYR A 83 -4.41 -11.45 -2.13
CA TYR A 83 -5.09 -12.05 -3.27
C TYR A 83 -4.40 -13.31 -3.77
N PHE A 84 -3.07 -13.31 -3.90
CA PHE A 84 -2.35 -14.54 -4.27
C PHE A 84 -2.62 -15.67 -3.26
N TYR A 85 -2.60 -15.36 -1.97
CA TYR A 85 -2.91 -16.34 -0.92
C TYR A 85 -4.35 -16.87 -1.00
N LEU A 86 -5.29 -16.01 -1.42
CA LEU A 86 -6.71 -16.36 -1.56
C LEU A 86 -6.99 -17.19 -2.82
N LEU A 87 -6.33 -16.85 -3.93
CA LEU A 87 -6.55 -17.48 -5.23
C LEU A 87 -5.77 -18.77 -5.42
N GLU A 88 -4.59 -18.88 -4.78
CA GLU A 88 -3.64 -19.97 -4.97
C GLU A 88 -3.17 -20.56 -3.63
N SER A 89 -4.10 -20.81 -2.69
CA SER A 89 -3.79 -21.33 -1.35
C SER A 89 -2.91 -22.60 -1.34
N ASP A 90 -3.00 -23.40 -2.40
CA ASP A 90 -2.29 -24.68 -2.55
C ASP A 90 -0.97 -24.57 -3.34
N ASN A 91 -0.52 -23.35 -3.67
CA ASN A 91 0.72 -23.13 -4.42
C ASN A 91 1.95 -23.28 -3.50
N ASP A 92 2.87 -24.18 -3.86
CA ASP A 92 4.10 -24.45 -3.11
C ASP A 92 4.99 -23.20 -2.91
N HIS A 93 4.89 -22.20 -3.78
CA HIS A 93 5.65 -20.96 -3.59
C HIS A 93 5.10 -20.08 -2.46
N ILE A 94 3.80 -20.18 -2.16
CA ILE A 94 3.16 -19.54 -1.01
C ILE A 94 3.57 -20.26 0.28
N SER A 95 3.56 -21.59 0.30
CA SER A 95 3.98 -22.37 1.48
C SER A 95 5.46 -22.18 1.82
N ASN A 96 6.30 -21.86 0.83
CA ASN A 96 7.73 -21.58 1.01
C ASN A 96 8.07 -20.13 1.44
N ILE A 97 7.08 -19.27 1.69
CA ILE A 97 7.31 -17.94 2.28
C ILE A 97 7.57 -18.10 3.78
N LYS A 98 8.84 -18.04 4.19
CA LYS A 98 9.30 -18.32 5.57
C LYS A 98 8.72 -17.39 6.63
N ASN A 99 8.50 -16.11 6.30
CA ASN A 99 8.04 -15.09 7.23
C ASN A 99 6.67 -14.59 6.80
N ASN A 100 5.79 -14.32 7.77
CA ASN A 100 4.49 -13.73 7.49
C ASN A 100 4.65 -12.37 6.77
N PRO A 101 4.26 -12.24 5.49
CA PRO A 101 4.42 -10.98 4.76
C PRO A 101 3.60 -9.84 5.40
N PHE A 102 2.49 -10.17 6.07
CA PHE A 102 1.62 -9.18 6.70
C PHE A 102 2.27 -8.49 7.92
N SER A 103 3.34 -9.04 8.49
CA SER A 103 4.13 -8.40 9.56
C SER A 103 5.29 -7.53 9.07
N SER A 104 5.66 -7.61 7.78
CA SER A 104 6.70 -6.73 7.24
C SER A 104 6.14 -5.34 6.95
N HIS A 105 6.94 -4.32 7.22
CA HIS A 105 6.70 -2.91 6.81
C HIS A 105 7.69 -2.47 5.73
N ASN A 106 8.58 -3.37 5.31
CA ASN A 106 9.62 -3.08 4.33
C ASN A 106 9.03 -3.26 2.93
N ILE A 107 8.75 -2.15 2.24
CA ILE A 107 8.18 -2.18 0.89
C ILE A 107 9.09 -2.90 -0.13
N SER A 108 10.42 -2.93 0.08
CA SER A 108 11.34 -3.67 -0.79
C SER A 108 11.19 -5.19 -0.62
N GLU A 109 11.01 -5.66 0.61
CA GLU A 109 10.72 -7.08 0.88
C GLU A 109 9.36 -7.49 0.33
N LEU A 110 8.32 -6.69 0.58
CA LEU A 110 6.97 -6.93 0.07
C LEU A 110 6.95 -6.98 -1.45
N MET A 111 7.66 -6.05 -2.11
CA MET A 111 7.77 -6.04 -3.57
C MET A 111 8.48 -7.29 -4.09
N SER A 112 9.54 -7.74 -3.42
CA SER A 112 10.24 -8.98 -3.78
C SER A 112 9.33 -10.20 -3.67
N ILE A 113 8.46 -10.23 -2.67
CA ILE A 113 7.43 -11.28 -2.51
C ILE A 113 6.42 -11.22 -3.67
N VAL A 114 5.91 -10.04 -4.02
CA VAL A 114 4.97 -9.87 -5.14
C VAL A 114 5.61 -10.35 -6.46
N VAL A 115 6.86 -9.96 -6.75
CA VAL A 115 7.58 -10.43 -7.95
C VAL A 115 7.72 -11.95 -7.95
N LYS A 116 8.06 -12.56 -6.81
CA LYS A 116 8.16 -14.01 -6.68
C LYS A 116 6.80 -14.68 -6.96
N LEU A 117 5.73 -14.21 -6.32
CA LEU A 117 4.38 -14.76 -6.52
C LEU A 117 3.93 -14.61 -7.98
N LEU A 118 4.14 -13.44 -8.58
CA LEU A 118 3.80 -13.16 -9.97
C LEU A 118 4.55 -14.07 -10.97
N ASN A 119 5.83 -14.36 -10.73
CA ASN A 119 6.60 -15.27 -11.59
C ASN A 119 6.11 -16.72 -11.52
N HIS A 120 5.56 -17.12 -10.38
CA HIS A 120 5.21 -18.52 -10.07
C HIS A 120 3.70 -18.79 -10.01
N THR A 121 2.88 -17.80 -10.34
CA THR A 121 1.42 -17.95 -10.39
C THR A 121 0.97 -18.78 -11.59
N ASN A 122 -0.08 -19.60 -11.41
CA ASN A 122 -0.75 -20.35 -12.46
C ASN A 122 -2.00 -19.64 -13.01
N LEU A 123 -2.29 -18.41 -12.56
CA LEU A 123 -3.48 -17.66 -12.94
C LEU A 123 -3.43 -17.23 -14.42
N TYR A 124 -4.35 -17.76 -15.24
CA TYR A 124 -4.34 -17.71 -16.71
C TYR A 124 -4.62 -16.32 -17.33
N LYS A 125 -4.86 -15.27 -16.52
CA LYS A 125 -5.19 -13.91 -16.99
C LYS A 125 -4.30 -12.82 -16.39
N ILE A 126 -3.20 -13.21 -15.74
CA ILE A 126 -2.27 -12.24 -15.15
C ILE A 126 -1.14 -11.93 -16.12
N GLU A 127 -0.90 -10.64 -16.34
CA GLU A 127 0.28 -10.16 -17.05
C GLU A 127 1.52 -10.31 -16.16
N LYS A 128 2.44 -11.19 -16.58
CA LYS A 128 3.68 -11.51 -15.86
C LYS A 128 4.87 -10.64 -16.24
N ASP A 129 4.69 -9.58 -17.04
CA ASP A 129 5.81 -8.69 -17.40
C ASP A 129 6.27 -7.91 -16.17
N LEU A 130 7.44 -8.25 -15.63
CA LEU A 130 8.03 -7.58 -14.47
C LEU A 130 8.38 -6.11 -14.75
N LYS A 131 8.46 -5.70 -16.02
CA LYS A 131 8.64 -4.28 -16.39
C LYS A 131 7.43 -3.43 -15.99
N ARG A 132 6.29 -4.04 -15.67
CA ARG A 132 5.10 -3.36 -15.13
C ARG A 132 5.35 -2.65 -13.80
N PHE A 133 6.45 -2.93 -13.11
CA PHE A 133 6.82 -2.30 -11.83
C PHE A 133 8.03 -1.39 -11.96
N LYS A 134 8.25 -0.80 -13.12
CA LYS A 134 9.42 0.03 -13.41
C LYS A 134 9.54 1.18 -12.41
N GLN A 135 8.44 1.89 -12.16
CA GLN A 135 8.41 3.09 -11.35
C GLN A 135 8.42 2.75 -9.86
N THR A 136 7.72 1.68 -9.47
CA THR A 136 7.78 1.11 -8.12
C THR A 136 9.21 0.69 -7.76
N ASN A 137 9.90 -0.02 -8.66
CA ASN A 137 11.29 -0.40 -8.45
C ASN A 137 12.22 0.82 -8.46
N SER A 138 11.98 1.82 -9.33
CA SER A 138 12.76 3.06 -9.35
C SER A 138 12.65 3.82 -8.02
N TYR A 139 11.45 3.93 -7.45
CA TYR A 139 11.23 4.55 -6.15
C TYR A 139 11.98 3.79 -5.03
N ILE A 140 11.86 2.45 -5.00
CA ILE A 140 12.57 1.61 -4.03
C ILE A 140 14.10 1.73 -4.20
N SER A 141 14.60 1.84 -5.43
CA SER A 141 16.02 2.06 -5.69
C SER A 141 16.50 3.42 -5.15
N GLN A 142 15.73 4.50 -5.35
CA GLN A 142 16.06 5.81 -4.78
C GLN A 142 16.14 5.75 -3.25
N LEU A 143 15.18 5.07 -2.59
CA LEU A 143 15.25 4.88 -1.13
C LEU A 143 16.48 4.09 -0.68
N ASN A 144 16.91 3.10 -1.47
CA ASN A 144 18.13 2.32 -1.22
C ASN A 144 19.41 3.15 -1.37
N GLU A 145 19.46 4.10 -2.31
CA GLU A 145 20.62 5.00 -2.49
C GLU A 145 20.87 5.84 -1.23
N TYR A 146 19.81 6.24 -0.54
CA TYR A 146 19.87 6.90 0.77
C TYR A 146 20.03 5.92 1.95
N GLN A 147 20.30 4.64 1.69
CA GLN A 147 20.45 3.56 2.67
C GLN A 147 19.27 3.44 3.64
N ILE A 148 18.06 3.85 3.21
CA ILE A 148 16.89 3.92 4.08
C ILE A 148 16.57 2.55 4.64
N PHE A 149 16.51 1.50 3.83
CA PHE A 149 16.18 0.15 4.32
C PHE A 149 17.22 -0.43 5.28
N LYS A 150 18.47 0.05 5.23
CA LYS A 150 19.54 -0.37 6.16
C LYS A 150 19.40 0.32 7.52
N ILE A 151 19.00 1.60 7.54
CA ILE A 151 18.94 2.43 8.75
C ILE A 151 17.53 2.38 9.38
N SER A 152 16.51 2.27 8.53
CA SER A 152 15.06 2.26 8.78
C SER A 152 14.41 1.03 8.12
N PRO A 153 14.69 -0.21 8.55
CA PRO A 153 14.07 -1.41 7.96
C PRO A 153 12.53 -1.40 8.02
N HIS A 154 11.95 -0.69 8.99
CA HIS A 154 10.51 -0.56 9.17
C HIS A 154 9.93 0.73 8.56
N MET A 155 10.66 1.39 7.66
CA MET A 155 10.23 2.61 6.98
C MET A 155 9.76 3.72 7.95
N ASP A 156 10.38 3.80 9.13
CA ASP A 156 10.05 4.72 10.20
C ASP A 156 10.78 6.07 10.11
N PHE A 157 11.67 6.26 9.14
CA PHE A 157 12.38 7.53 8.88
C PHE A 157 11.47 8.74 8.65
N SER A 158 10.25 8.53 8.16
CA SER A 158 9.26 9.59 7.95
C SER A 158 8.46 9.93 9.21
N ARG A 159 8.62 9.16 10.30
CA ARG A 159 7.88 9.32 11.56
C ARG A 159 8.76 9.77 12.72
N TYR A 160 10.00 9.30 12.75
CA TYR A 160 10.95 9.60 13.82
C TYR A 160 12.23 10.19 13.22
N PRO A 161 12.95 11.07 13.94
CA PRO A 161 14.23 11.60 13.51
C PRO A 161 15.39 10.61 13.68
N MET A 162 15.17 9.51 14.40
CA MET A 162 16.15 8.47 14.70
C MET A 162 15.48 7.10 14.85
N ASN A 163 16.25 6.04 14.69
CA ASN A 163 15.77 4.67 14.86
C ASN A 163 15.80 4.23 16.33
N LYS A 164 15.36 2.99 16.60
CA LYS A 164 15.33 2.39 17.96
C LYS A 164 16.69 2.29 18.65
N SER A 165 17.78 2.37 17.88
CA SER A 165 19.15 2.37 18.40
C SER A 165 19.72 3.79 18.51
N GLU A 166 18.86 4.80 18.51
CA GLU A 166 19.20 6.25 18.58
C GLU A 166 20.09 6.74 17.43
N LYS A 167 20.22 5.96 16.36
CA LYS A 167 20.90 6.41 15.15
C LYS A 167 19.97 7.32 14.36
N THR A 168 20.41 8.56 14.14
CA THR A 168 19.72 9.57 13.35
C THR A 168 19.57 9.17 11.88
N TYR A 169 18.51 9.65 11.23
CA TYR A 169 18.34 9.46 9.79
C TYR A 169 19.08 10.53 8.98
N PHE A 170 19.27 10.25 7.68
CA PHE A 170 20.12 11.03 6.77
C PHE A 170 19.86 12.55 6.76
N TYR A 171 18.61 12.98 6.99
CA TYR A 171 18.23 14.39 7.00
C TYR A 171 18.56 15.09 8.33
N ALA A 172 18.82 14.34 9.41
CA ALA A 172 19.15 14.87 10.73
C ALA A 172 20.68 14.91 10.99
N GLU A 173 21.48 14.27 10.12
CA GLU A 173 22.94 14.14 10.26
C GLU A 173 23.72 15.15 9.40
N THR A 174 23.07 16.12 8.77
CA THR A 174 23.71 17.05 7.83
C THR A 174 23.30 18.51 8.07
N TYR A 175 24.23 19.42 7.77
CA TYR A 175 23.97 20.86 7.70
C TYR A 175 23.46 21.30 6.32
N GLU A 176 23.64 20.47 5.30
CA GLU A 176 23.14 20.74 3.95
C GLU A 176 21.67 20.37 3.84
N ASN A 177 20.91 21.18 3.11
CA ASN A 177 19.49 20.92 2.90
C ASN A 177 19.30 19.66 2.05
N VAL A 178 18.67 18.64 2.64
CA VAL A 178 18.13 17.51 1.88
C VAL A 178 16.73 17.90 1.39
N THR A 179 16.55 17.93 0.08
CA THR A 179 15.31 18.41 -0.54
C THR A 179 14.59 17.31 -1.29
N ILE A 180 13.26 17.41 -1.35
CA ILE A 180 12.40 16.53 -2.15
C ILE A 180 11.63 17.40 -3.13
N SER A 181 11.71 17.08 -4.41
CA SER A 181 10.89 17.72 -5.43
C SER A 181 9.44 17.25 -5.29
N LEU A 182 8.54 18.15 -4.87
CA LEU A 182 7.12 17.84 -4.72
C LEU A 182 6.48 17.43 -6.06
N THR A 183 6.89 18.06 -7.16
CA THR A 183 6.40 17.71 -8.51
C THR A 183 6.80 16.30 -8.90
N ASN A 184 8.08 15.94 -8.71
CA ASN A 184 8.54 14.59 -9.02
C ASN A 184 7.95 13.56 -8.06
N LEU A 185 7.74 13.94 -6.79
CA LEU A 185 7.08 13.10 -5.79
C LEU A 185 5.62 12.80 -6.20
N LYS A 186 4.89 13.79 -6.69
CA LYS A 186 3.54 13.60 -7.22
C LYS A 186 3.53 12.66 -8.43
N GLU A 187 4.44 12.89 -9.38
CA GLU A 187 4.55 12.10 -10.60
C GLU A 187 4.89 10.64 -10.29
N ILE A 188 5.93 10.39 -9.49
CA ILE A 188 6.31 9.03 -9.11
C ILE A 188 5.18 8.35 -8.34
N PHE A 189 4.48 9.09 -7.47
CA PHE A 189 3.38 8.51 -6.70
C PHE A 189 2.21 8.07 -7.59
N SER A 190 1.83 8.89 -8.57
CA SER A 190 0.80 8.54 -9.55
C SER A 190 1.18 7.29 -10.33
N LEU A 191 2.42 7.24 -10.84
CA LEU A 191 2.88 6.11 -11.64
C LEU A 191 2.99 4.82 -10.82
N VAL A 192 3.51 4.89 -9.59
CA VAL A 192 3.54 3.74 -8.67
C VAL A 192 2.12 3.26 -8.39
N ALA A 193 1.17 4.18 -8.19
CA ALA A 193 -0.21 3.81 -7.96
C ALA A 193 -0.81 3.08 -9.17
N ASP A 194 -0.62 3.59 -10.38
CA ASP A 194 -1.09 2.96 -11.61
C ASP A 194 -0.54 1.54 -11.79
N GLU A 195 0.76 1.34 -11.56
CA GLU A 195 1.42 0.03 -11.68
C GLU A 195 0.84 -1.01 -10.70
N LEU A 196 0.69 -0.62 -9.43
CA LEU A 196 0.18 -1.52 -8.39
C LEU A 196 -1.33 -1.76 -8.55
N ASN A 197 -2.10 -0.72 -8.87
CA ASN A 197 -3.54 -0.81 -9.17
C ASN A 197 -3.80 -1.76 -10.32
N GLY A 198 -2.98 -1.70 -11.37
CA GLY A 198 -3.10 -2.60 -12.52
C GLY A 198 -3.02 -4.07 -12.14
N LEU A 199 -2.16 -4.47 -11.20
CA LEU A 199 -2.11 -5.87 -10.74
C LEU A 199 -3.24 -6.18 -9.76
N TYR A 200 -3.53 -5.26 -8.85
CA TYR A 200 -4.61 -5.41 -7.88
C TYR A 200 -5.95 -5.68 -8.57
N TYR A 201 -6.34 -4.85 -9.55
CA TYR A 201 -7.62 -5.01 -10.25
C TYR A 201 -7.66 -6.26 -11.15
N GLN A 202 -6.52 -6.70 -11.70
CA GLN A 202 -6.45 -8.00 -12.40
C GLN A 202 -6.75 -9.16 -11.44
N LEU A 203 -6.19 -9.13 -10.24
CA LEU A 203 -6.41 -10.15 -9.21
C LEU A 203 -7.84 -10.12 -8.66
N GLU A 204 -8.37 -8.93 -8.37
CA GLU A 204 -9.76 -8.75 -7.93
C GLU A 204 -10.73 -9.29 -8.97
N TYR A 205 -10.54 -8.96 -10.25
CA TYR A 205 -11.38 -9.47 -11.33
C TYR A 205 -11.35 -11.00 -11.41
N ILE A 206 -10.18 -11.63 -11.28
CA ILE A 206 -10.06 -13.09 -11.27
C ILE A 206 -10.80 -13.70 -10.07
N HIS A 207 -10.74 -13.05 -8.91
CA HIS A 207 -11.44 -13.49 -7.69
C HIS A 207 -12.95 -13.42 -7.84
N GLU A 208 -13.49 -12.34 -8.40
CA GLU A 208 -14.93 -12.23 -8.66
C GLU A 208 -15.42 -13.28 -9.67
N LEU A 209 -14.65 -13.55 -10.73
CA LEU A 209 -14.96 -14.64 -11.66
C LEU A 209 -14.98 -16.02 -10.98
N LYS A 210 -14.07 -16.26 -10.03
CA LYS A 210 -14.04 -17.52 -9.28
C LYS A 210 -15.27 -17.66 -8.37
N LYS A 211 -15.64 -16.59 -7.65
CA LYS A 211 -16.87 -16.57 -6.83
C LYS A 211 -18.12 -16.85 -7.64
N GLU A 212 -18.24 -16.24 -8.82
CA GLU A 212 -19.38 -16.47 -9.72
C GLU A 212 -19.43 -17.94 -10.19
N SER A 213 -18.28 -18.51 -10.57
CA SER A 213 -18.17 -19.92 -10.96
C SER A 213 -18.57 -20.86 -9.82
N ASP A 214 -18.04 -20.65 -8.61
CA ASP A 214 -18.33 -21.47 -7.44
C ASP A 214 -19.82 -21.41 -7.06
N ALA A 215 -20.45 -20.23 -7.19
CA ALA A 215 -21.88 -20.06 -6.93
C ALA A 215 -22.75 -20.85 -7.92
N ILE A 216 -22.40 -20.81 -9.22
CA ILE A 216 -23.11 -21.58 -10.27
C ILE A 216 -22.97 -23.08 -10.03
N GLU A 217 -21.78 -23.56 -9.69
CA GLU A 217 -21.56 -24.98 -9.38
C GLU A 217 -22.41 -25.45 -8.21
N LEU A 218 -22.53 -24.63 -7.15
CA LEU A 218 -23.36 -24.93 -5.99
C LEU A 218 -24.85 -24.98 -6.34
N GLU A 219 -25.34 -24.05 -7.17
CA GLU A 219 -26.73 -24.06 -7.65
C GLU A 219 -27.04 -25.32 -8.46
N ILE A 220 -26.12 -25.72 -9.35
CA ILE A 220 -26.25 -26.96 -10.15
C ILE A 220 -26.29 -28.19 -9.22
N MET A 221 -25.39 -28.27 -8.24
CA MET A 221 -25.35 -29.39 -7.29
C MET A 221 -26.64 -29.52 -6.49
N ASN A 222 -27.23 -28.41 -6.06
CA ASN A 222 -28.48 -28.41 -5.31
C ASN A 222 -29.67 -28.85 -6.19
N GLN A 223 -29.69 -28.51 -7.47
CA GLN A 223 -30.75 -28.94 -8.41
C GLN A 223 -30.75 -30.45 -8.68
N TYR A 224 -29.62 -31.14 -8.55
CA TYR A 224 -29.53 -32.59 -8.71
C TYR A 224 -29.76 -33.39 -7.41
N GLN A 225 -29.99 -32.71 -6.29
CA GLN A 225 -30.30 -33.32 -4.99
C GLN A 225 -31.79 -33.26 -4.62
N GLU A 226 -32.63 -32.59 -5.43
CA GLU A 226 -34.10 -32.58 -5.35
C GLU A 226 -34.73 -33.56 -6.35
#